data_AF-A0A6A3X5K7-F1
#
_entry.id   AF-A0A6A3X5K7-F1
#
_cell.length_a   1.000
_cell.length_b   1.000
_cell.length_c   1.000
_cell.angle_alpha   90.00
_cell.angle_beta   90.00
_cell.angle_gamma   90.00
#
_symmetry.space_group_name_H-M   'P 1'
#
loop_
_entity.id
_entity.type
_entity.pdbx_description
1 polymer ?
#
loop_
_entity_poly.entity_id
_entity_poly.type
_entity_poly.pdbx_seq_one_letter_code
_entity_poly.pdbx_strand_id
1 'polypeptide(L)' 'MAMELKDLAPLLLKTERANGDVDPRVLTNVLRGGQAANDRRKELLQVIERHPVLSDRDMMFRNHDERYNFGIKKAFHY' A
#
# COMPACT_ATOMS: atom_id res chain seq x y z
N MET A 1 31.86 -14.02 -6.87
CA MET A 1 30.52 -14.47 -7.29
C MET A 1 29.73 -13.24 -7.70
N ALA A 2 29.05 -13.27 -8.84
CA ALA A 2 28.09 -12.23 -9.20
C ALA A 2 26.86 -12.34 -8.29
N MET A 3 26.30 -11.21 -7.86
CA MET A 3 25.11 -11.16 -7.02
C MET A 3 23.86 -11.36 -7.87
N GLU A 4 22.92 -12.17 -7.41
CA GLU A 4 21.64 -12.40 -8.10
C GLU A 4 20.78 -11.13 -8.12
N LEU A 5 20.00 -10.95 -9.19
CA LEU A 5 19.16 -9.76 -9.35
C LEU A 5 18.16 -9.55 -8.21
N LYS A 6 17.60 -10.63 -7.66
CA LYS A 6 16.68 -10.59 -6.53
C LYS A 6 17.33 -10.03 -5.26
N ASP A 7 18.63 -10.24 -5.10
CA ASP A 7 19.41 -9.78 -3.94
C ASP A 7 19.95 -8.37 -4.19
N LEU A 8 20.19 -8.01 -5.44
CA LEU A 8 20.61 -6.66 -5.87
C LEU A 8 19.47 -5.63 -5.77
N ALA A 9 18.23 -5.98 -6.14
CA ALA A 9 17.13 -5.02 -6.20
C ALA A 9 16.83 -4.29 -4.87
N PRO A 10 16.80 -4.97 -3.70
CA PRO A 10 16.67 -4.27 -2.41
C PRO A 10 17.83 -3.32 -2.10
N LEU A 11 19.04 -3.62 -2.57
CA LEU A 11 20.21 -2.77 -2.36
C LEU A 11 20.13 -1.50 -3.22
N LEU A 12 19.76 -1.64 -4.49
CA LEU A 12 19.53 -0.48 -5.37
C LEU A 12 18.43 0.43 -4.80
N LEU A 13 17.33 -0.14 -4.33
CA LEU A 13 16.26 0.64 -3.70
C LEU A 13 16.74 1.40 -2.44
N LYS A 14 17.64 0.81 -1.64
CA LYS A 14 18.24 1.51 -0.49
C LYS A 14 19.13 2.67 -0.94
N THR A 15 19.95 2.47 -1.97
CA THR A 15 20.80 3.52 -2.54
C THR A 15 19.97 4.69 -3.04
N GLU A 16 18.91 4.43 -3.82
CA GLU A 16 18.02 5.48 -4.33
C GLU A 16 17.33 6.25 -3.20
N ARG A 17 16.92 5.57 -2.12
CA ARG A 17 16.31 6.21 -0.94
C ARG A 17 17.27 7.06 -0.14
N ALA A 18 18.57 6.77 -0.16
CA ALA A 18 19.59 7.54 0.55
C ALA A 18 19.92 8.88 -0.13
N ASN A 19 19.71 8.96 -1.45
CA ASN A 19 20.05 10.11 -2.28
C ASN A 19 18.90 11.14 -2.41
N GLY A 20 17.84 11.01 -1.61
CA GLY A 20 16.68 11.90 -1.68
C GLY A 20 16.90 13.22 -0.95
N ASP A 21 16.70 14.34 -1.63
CA ASP A 21 16.84 15.70 -1.05
C ASP A 21 15.61 16.18 -0.27
N VAL A 22 14.53 15.38 -0.23
CA VAL A 22 13.24 15.75 0.36
C VAL A 22 12.84 14.73 1.42
N ASP A 23 12.42 15.18 2.60
CA ASP A 23 11.83 14.29 3.61
C ASP A 23 10.45 13.81 3.13
N PRO A 24 10.27 12.50 2.85
CA PRO A 24 8.99 11.96 2.38
C PRO A 24 7.86 12.14 3.40
N ARG A 25 8.16 12.24 4.71
CA ARG A 25 7.15 12.48 5.75
C ARG A 25 6.55 13.87 5.61
N VAL A 26 7.38 14.87 5.36
CA VAL A 26 6.93 16.25 5.12
C VAL A 26 6.18 16.32 3.80
N LEU A 27 6.74 15.78 2.72
CA LEU A 27 6.11 15.79 1.40
C LEU A 27 4.75 15.10 1.40
N THR A 28 4.61 13.95 2.06
CA THR A 28 3.33 13.23 2.12
C THR A 28 2.27 13.98 2.93
N ASN A 29 2.65 14.74 3.95
CA ASN A 29 1.71 15.63 4.64
C ASN A 29 1.21 16.73 3.69
N VAL A 30 2.10 17.37 2.94
CA VAL A 30 1.72 18.41 1.95
C VAL A 30 0.77 17.85 0.90
N LEU A 31 1.11 16.71 0.29
CA LEU A 31 0.31 16.08 -0.76
C LEU A 31 -1.06 15.55 -0.28
N ARG A 32 -1.24 15.37 1.03
CA ARG A 32 -2.47 14.80 1.61
C ARG A 32 -3.31 15.84 2.36
N GLY A 33 -3.05 17.13 2.14
CA GLY A 33 -3.84 18.22 2.74
C GLY A 33 -3.48 18.50 4.20
N GLY A 34 -2.26 18.19 4.61
CA GLY A 34 -1.72 18.44 5.94
C GLY A 34 -1.52 17.16 6.76
N GLN A 35 -0.85 17.32 7.91
CA GLN A 35 -0.51 16.22 8.80
C GLN A 35 -1.73 15.47 9.32
N ALA A 36 -2.73 16.18 9.87
CA ALA A 36 -3.94 15.56 10.42
C ALA A 36 -4.71 14.71 9.39
N ALA A 37 -4.81 15.19 8.15
CA ALA A 37 -5.46 14.45 7.07
C ALA A 37 -4.65 13.21 6.65
N ASN A 38 -3.32 13.31 6.59
CA ASN A 38 -2.46 12.16 6.30
C ASN A 38 -2.47 11.12 7.42
N ASP A 39 -2.54 11.55 8.68
CA ASP A 39 -2.57 10.65 9.84
C ASP A 39 -3.90 9.90 9.90
N ARG A 40 -5.04 10.59 9.75
CA ARG A 40 -6.34 9.93 9.60
C ARG A 40 -6.37 8.95 8.42
N ARG A 41 -5.76 9.31 7.29
CA ARG A 41 -5.64 8.41 6.12
C ARG A 41 -4.82 7.15 6.47
N LYS A 42 -3.72 7.27 7.21
CA LYS A 42 -2.91 6.12 7.66
C LYS A 42 -3.68 5.23 8.62
N GLU A 43 -4.46 5.82 9.54
CA GLU A 43 -5.34 5.06 10.46
C GLU A 43 -6.37 4.24 9.67
N LEU A 44 -7.06 4.86 8.69
CA LEU A 44 -8.02 4.16 7.84
C LEU A 44 -7.37 3.02 7.02
N LEU A 45 -6.14 3.21 6.55
CA LEU A 45 -5.41 2.13 5.88
C LEU A 45 -5.16 0.96 6.82
N GLN A 46 -4.76 1.21 8.08
CA GLN A 46 -4.54 0.14 9.05
C GLN A 46 -5.83 -0.62 9.38
N VAL A 47 -6.97 0.08 9.43
CA VAL A 47 -8.29 -0.56 9.60
C VAL A 47 -8.57 -1.53 8.45
N ILE A 48 -8.38 -1.08 7.20
CA ILE A 48 -8.59 -1.91 6.01
C ILE A 48 -7.62 -3.09 5.98
N GLU A 49 -6.34 -2.87 6.31
CA GLU A 49 -5.29 -3.90 6.28
C GLU A 49 -5.53 -5.03 7.29
N ARG A 50 -6.10 -4.70 8.46
CA ARG A 50 -6.40 -5.69 9.52
C ARG A 50 -7.75 -6.37 9.36
N HIS A 51 -8.65 -5.82 8.55
CA HIS A 51 -10.00 -6.36 8.40
C HIS A 51 -9.98 -7.64 7.54
N PRO A 52 -10.53 -8.78 8.01
CA PRO A 52 -10.39 -10.09 7.35
C PRO A 52 -10.93 -10.16 5.92
N VAL A 53 -11.93 -9.35 5.59
CA VAL A 53 -12.50 -9.25 4.23
C VAL A 53 -11.91 -8.10 3.40
N LEU A 54 -11.78 -6.89 3.95
CA LEU A 54 -11.30 -5.73 3.20
C LEU A 54 -9.81 -5.82 2.85
N SER A 55 -9.01 -6.54 3.65
CA SER A 55 -7.57 -6.74 3.44
C SER A 55 -7.24 -7.61 2.23
N ASP A 56 -8.18 -8.44 1.77
CA ASP A 56 -8.03 -9.32 0.62
C ASP A 56 -7.55 -8.56 -0.64
N ARG A 57 -6.54 -9.11 -1.33
CA ARG A 57 -5.93 -8.53 -2.55
C ARG A 57 -5.99 -9.48 -3.75
N ASP A 58 -6.64 -10.62 -3.63
CA ASP A 58 -6.61 -11.71 -4.62
C ASP A 58 -7.62 -11.52 -5.77
N MET A 59 -8.15 -10.31 -5.94
CA MET A 59 -9.11 -9.99 -7.00
C MET A 59 -8.59 -10.31 -8.40
N MET A 60 -7.28 -10.23 -8.65
CA MET A 60 -6.69 -10.58 -9.94
C MET A 60 -6.77 -12.08 -10.28
N PHE A 61 -6.88 -12.95 -9.27
CA PHE A 61 -6.93 -14.41 -9.46
C PHE A 61 -8.35 -14.96 -9.55
N ARG A 62 -9.37 -14.08 -9.49
CA ARG A 62 -10.79 -14.44 -9.48
C ARG A 62 -11.44 -14.28 -10.84
N ASN A 63 -12.37 -15.18 -11.15
CA ASN A 63 -13.25 -15.03 -12.31
C ASN A 63 -14.24 -13.86 -12.12
N HIS A 64 -15.11 -13.62 -13.11
CA HIS A 64 -16.05 -12.50 -13.06
C HIS A 64 -17.05 -12.62 -11.89
N ASP A 65 -17.68 -13.77 -11.73
CA ASP A 65 -18.70 -14.02 -10.72
C ASP A 65 -18.12 -13.94 -9.30
N GLU A 66 -16.93 -14.49 -9.10
CA GLU A 66 -16.19 -14.40 -7.84
C GLU A 66 -15.84 -12.95 -7.50
N ARG A 67 -15.37 -12.16 -8.47
CA ARG A 67 -15.09 -10.73 -8.26
C ARG A 67 -16.33 -9.94 -7.91
N TYR A 68 -17.44 -10.19 -8.61
CA TYR A 68 -18.72 -9.53 -8.34
C TYR A 68 -19.18 -9.82 -6.91
N ASN A 69 -19.28 -11.10 -6.54
CA ASN A 69 -19.73 -11.52 -5.22
C ASN A 69 -18.80 -11.00 -4.10
N PHE A 70 -17.48 -11.03 -4.33
CA PHE A 70 -16.53 -10.51 -3.35
C PHE A 70 -16.59 -8.98 -3.24
N GLY A 71 -16.88 -8.28 -4.33
CA GLY A 71 -17.13 -6.84 -4.34
C GLY A 71 -18.32 -6.47 -3.45
N ILE A 72 -19.45 -7.18 -3.61
CA ILE A 72 -20.63 -7.02 -2.74
C ILE A 72 -20.28 -7.31 -1.28
N LYS A 73 -19.52 -8.40 -1.03
CA LYS A 73 -19.06 -8.75 0.32
C LYS A 73 -18.22 -7.62 0.93
N LYS A 74 -17.28 -7.03 0.19
CA LYS A 74 -16.49 -5.88 0.69
C LYS A 74 -17.35 -4.66 0.98
N ALA A 75 -18.34 -4.36 0.13
CA ALA A 75 -19.24 -3.22 0.34
C ALA A 75 -20.07 -3.36 1.63
N PHE A 76 -20.47 -4.57 2.01
CA PHE A 76 -21.16 -4.82 3.28
C PHE A 76 -20.29 -4.55 4.52
N HIS A 77 -18.97 -4.71 4.41
CA HIS A 77 -18.02 -4.53 5.52
C HIS A 77 -17.42 -3.12 5.60
N TYR A 78 -17.78 -2.22 4.68
CA TYR A 78 -17.30 -0.83 4.64
C TYR A 78 -18.27 0.09 5.38
#